data_AF-A0A8X6W7J4-F1
#
_entry.id   AF-A0A8X6W7J4-F1
#
_cell.length_a   1.000
_cell.length_b   1.000
_cell.length_c   1.000
_cell.angle_alpha   90.00
_cell.angle_beta   90.00
_cell.angle_gamma   90.00
#
_symmetry.space_group_name_H-M   'P 1'
#
loop_
_entity.id
_entity.type
_entity.pdbx_description
1 polymer ?
#
loop_
_entity_poly.entity_id
_entity_poly.type
_entity_poly.pdbx_seq_one_letter_code
_entity_poly.pdbx_strand_id
1 'polypeptide(L)'
;MVGTRPDLAYSVGFFSRSLENPSAEDIVKVKRVFRYIAGTIGYGITYHATETKGVLHCYSDSDFGGCTKTSRSTSGYVMIYAGGAISWRSQR
;
A
#
# COMPACT_ATOMS: atom_id res chain seq x y z
N MET A 1 -9.63 -2.49 4.10
CA MET A 1 -9.22 -1.06 4.10
C MET A 1 -8.02 -0.94 5.01
N VAL A 2 -6.87 -0.49 4.50
CA VAL A 2 -5.69 -0.21 5.34
C VAL A 2 -5.75 1.28 5.66
N GLY A 3 -6.16 1.64 6.86
CA GLY A 3 -6.51 3.04 7.19
C GLY A 3 -5.36 3.90 7.73
N THR A 4 -4.23 3.31 8.10
CA THR A 4 -3.14 4.02 8.80
C THR A 4 -1.77 3.92 8.13
N ARG A 5 -1.59 2.99 7.18
CA ARG A 5 -0.29 2.63 6.58
C ARG A 5 -0.40 2.49 5.06
N PRO A 6 -0.22 3.59 4.29
CA PRO A 6 -0.30 3.57 2.82
C PRO A 6 0.67 2.57 2.18
N ASP A 7 1.85 2.45 2.78
CA ASP A 7 2.93 1.53 2.41
C ASP A 7 2.54 0.03 2.49
N LEU A 8 1.51 -0.32 3.28
CA LEU A 8 1.04 -1.70 3.41
C LEU A 8 -0.12 -2.05 2.47
N ALA A 9 -0.70 -1.07 1.77
CA ALA A 9 -1.93 -1.25 1.00
C ALA A 9 -1.81 -2.36 -0.06
N TYR A 10 -0.71 -2.37 -0.82
CA TYR A 10 -0.44 -3.40 -1.82
C TYR A 10 -0.23 -4.77 -1.17
N SER A 11 0.67 -4.85 -0.18
CA SER A 11 1.03 -6.13 0.46
C SER A 11 -0.19 -6.83 1.05
N VAL A 12 -1.04 -6.10 1.77
CA VAL A 12 -2.28 -6.64 2.34
C VAL A 12 -3.23 -7.15 1.24
N GLY A 13 -3.42 -6.37 0.17
CA GLY A 13 -4.25 -6.78 -0.97
C GLY A 13 -3.66 -7.89 -1.82
N PHE A 14 -2.35 -8.10 -1.78
CA PHE A 14 -1.67 -9.20 -2.45
C PHE A 14 -1.86 -10.52 -1.68
N PHE A 15 -1.59 -10.53 -0.37
CA PHE A 15 -1.72 -11.74 0.45
C PHE A 15 -3.16 -12.14 0.71
N SER A 16 -4.12 -11.21 0.66
CA SER A 16 -5.54 -11.53 0.84
C SER A 16 -6.09 -12.54 -0.18
N ARG A 17 -5.42 -12.68 -1.33
CA ARG A 17 -5.80 -13.53 -2.45
C ARG A 17 -5.60 -15.03 -2.18
N SER A 18 -4.77 -15.37 -1.20
CA SER A 18 -4.41 -16.75 -0.86
C SER A 18 -4.72 -17.07 0.61
N LEU A 19 -5.62 -16.30 1.25
CA LEU A 19 -5.99 -16.50 2.65
C LEU A 19 -6.68 -17.84 2.91
N GLU A 20 -7.43 -18.36 1.94
CA GLU A 20 -8.15 -19.64 2.08
C GLU A 20 -7.19 -20.82 2.21
N ASN A 21 -6.07 -20.79 1.49
CA ASN A 21 -5.06 -21.84 1.52
C ASN A 21 -3.66 -21.26 1.23
N PRO A 22 -2.98 -20.68 2.24
CA PRO A 22 -1.67 -20.06 2.06
C PRO A 22 -0.58 -21.12 1.88
N SER A 23 0.29 -20.92 0.89
CA SER A 23 1.46 -21.79 0.71
C SER A 23 2.57 -21.51 1.72
N ALA A 24 3.52 -22.43 1.87
CA ALA A 24 4.71 -22.19 2.69
C ALA A 24 5.50 -20.94 2.22
N GLU A 25 5.52 -20.68 0.92
CA GLU A 25 6.14 -19.49 0.34
C GLU A 25 5.40 -18.21 0.75
N ASP A 26 4.06 -18.23 0.74
CA ASP A 26 3.24 -17.10 1.19
C ASP A 26 3.50 -16.78 2.66
N ILE A 27 3.64 -17.80 3.51
CA ILE A 27 3.97 -17.64 4.93
C ILE A 27 5.33 -16.94 5.11
N VAL A 28 6.34 -17.32 4.32
CA VAL A 28 7.66 -16.67 4.35
C VAL A 28 7.57 -15.20 3.94
N LYS A 29 6.80 -14.89 2.89
CA LYS A 29 6.59 -13.53 2.40
C LYS A 29 5.82 -12.67 3.42
N VAL A 30 4.77 -13.19 4.05
CA VAL A 30 4.02 -12.50 5.11
C VAL A 30 4.91 -12.22 6.32
N LYS A 31 5.78 -13.16 6.73
CA LYS A 31 6.76 -12.91 7.79
C LYS A 31 7.69 -11.74 7.48
N ARG A 32 8.03 -11.50 6.21
CA ARG A 32 8.80 -10.31 5.80
C ARG A 32 8.02 -9.02 6.05
N VAL A 33 6.71 -9.00 5.76
CA VAL A 33 5.84 -7.86 6.07
C VAL A 33 5.79 -7.60 7.57
N PHE A 34 5.64 -8.64 8.40
CA PHE A 34 5.64 -8.47 9.86
C PHE A 34 6.97 -7.92 10.39
N ARG A 35 8.11 -8.38 9.87
CA ARG A 35 9.42 -7.80 10.23
C ARG A 35 9.53 -6.33 9.85
N TYR A 36 9.02 -5.96 8.67
CA TYR A 36 8.97 -4.56 8.25
C TYR A 36 8.10 -3.71 9.19
N ILE A 37 6.92 -4.20 9.57
CA ILE A 37 6.05 -3.52 10.55
C ILE A 37 6.76 -3.34 11.89
N ALA A 38 7.41 -4.40 12.41
CA ALA A 38 8.15 -4.33 13.66
C ALA A 38 9.28 -3.29 13.62
N GLY A 39 10.02 -3.20 12.50
CA GLY A 39 11.07 -2.21 12.30
C GLY A 39 10.59 -0.78 12.00
N THR A 40 9.30 -0.60 11.68
CA THR A 40 8.70 0.69 11.32
C THR A 40 7.53 1.04 12.24
N ILE A 41 7.56 0.57 13.49
CA ILE A 41 6.49 0.82 14.46
C ILE A 41 6.32 2.31 14.78
N GLY A 42 7.41 3.08 14.71
CA GLY A 42 7.40 4.53 14.90
C GLY A 42 7.06 5.34 13.65
N TYR A 43 6.82 4.69 12.50
CA TYR A 43 6.48 5.41 11.28
C TYR A 43 5.02 5.82 11.32
N GLY A 44 4.76 7.06 10.88
CA GLY A 44 3.42 7.62 10.79
C GLY A 44 3.34 8.65 9.67
N ILE A 45 2.11 9.07 9.37
CA ILE A 45 1.86 10.13 8.40
C ILE A 45 2.03 11.47 9.12
N THR A 46 2.93 12.31 8.63
CA THR A 46 3.15 13.66 9.14
C THR A 46 2.51 14.68 8.23
N TYR A 47 1.94 15.72 8.84
CA TYR A 47 1.37 16.86 8.14
C TYR A 47 2.16 18.10 8.52
N HIS A 48 2.43 18.95 7.54
CA HIS A 48 3.21 20.17 7.71
C HIS A 48 2.44 21.35 7.11
N ALA A 49 2.62 22.52 7.70
CA ALA A 49 2.16 23.75 7.08
C ALA A 49 2.96 23.98 5.80
N THR A 50 2.29 23.91 4.65
CA THR A 50 2.88 24.23 3.35
C THR A 50 2.64 25.72 3.05
N GLU A 51 3.63 26.38 2.43
CA GLU A 51 3.48 27.78 1.98
C GLU A 51 2.32 27.92 0.98
N THR A 52 2.12 26.89 0.15
CA THR A 52 0.97 26.74 -0.74
C THR A 52 -0.21 26.10 -0.01
N LYS A 53 -1.21 26.92 0.33
CA LYS A 53 -2.47 26.45 0.92
C LYS A 53 -3.37 25.82 -0.14
N GLY A 54 -4.04 24.73 0.20
CA GLY A 54 -5.12 24.15 -0.63
C GLY A 54 -4.65 23.31 -1.82
N VAL A 55 -3.36 22.97 -1.93
CA VAL A 55 -2.87 22.12 -3.03
C VAL A 55 -3.05 20.65 -2.67
N LEU A 56 -3.76 19.92 -3.53
CA LEU A 56 -3.93 18.48 -3.46
C LEU A 56 -3.04 17.82 -4.53
N HIS A 57 -2.12 16.96 -4.10
CA HIS A 57 -1.30 16.16 -5.02
C HIS A 57 -1.92 14.77 -5.16
N CYS A 58 -2.21 14.37 -6.40
CA CYS A 58 -2.76 13.05 -6.71
C CYS A 58 -1.81 12.30 -7.63
N TYR A 59 -1.43 11.10 -7.22
CA TYR A 59 -0.63 10.18 -8.01
C TYR A 59 -1.44 8.92 -8.28
N SER A 60 -1.33 8.39 -9.48
CA SER A 60 -1.93 7.12 -9.88
C SER A 60 -0.91 6.31 -10.66
N ASP A 61 -0.92 5.00 -10.47
CA ASP A 61 -0.06 4.07 -11.17
C ASP A 61 -0.78 2.74 -11.42
N SER A 62 -0.34 1.98 -12.42
CA SER A 62 -0.82 0.63 -12.65
C SER A 62 0.28 -0.25 -13.22
N ASP A 63 0.41 -1.46 -12.67
CA ASP A 63 1.25 -2.49 -13.28
C ASP A 63 0.54 -3.05 -14.53
N PHE A 64 1.29 -3.37 -15.60
CA PHE A 64 0.74 -4.06 -16.76
C PHE A 64 0.97 -5.57 -16.61
N GLY A 65 -0.10 -6.33 -16.44
CA GLY A 65 -0.02 -7.79 -16.35
C GLY A 65 0.76 -8.32 -15.14
N GLY A 66 0.86 -7.55 -14.05
CA GLY A 66 1.74 -7.86 -12.91
C GLY A 66 1.45 -9.20 -12.21
N CYS A 67 0.25 -9.74 -12.34
CA CYS A 67 -0.02 -11.09 -11.86
C CYS A 67 0.33 -12.18 -12.88
N THR A 68 1.42 -12.90 -12.65
CA THR A 68 1.88 -14.03 -13.50
C THR A 68 0.85 -15.14 -13.72
N LYS A 69 -0.10 -15.32 -12.80
CA LYS A 69 -1.13 -16.38 -12.90
C LYS A 69 -2.31 -15.99 -13.79
N THR A 70 -2.68 -14.71 -13.87
CA THR A 70 -3.91 -14.29 -14.56
C THR A 70 -3.71 -13.11 -15.50
N SER A 71 -2.50 -12.59 -15.60
CA SER A 71 -2.13 -11.35 -16.29
C SER A 71 -3.00 -10.14 -15.92
N ARG A 72 -3.59 -10.15 -14.72
CA ARG A 72 -4.39 -9.01 -14.22
C ARG A 72 -3.46 -7.97 -13.63
N SER A 73 -3.72 -6.72 -14.00
CA SER A 73 -3.07 -5.54 -13.45
C SER A 73 -3.48 -5.26 -12.01
N THR A 74 -2.57 -4.64 -11.26
CA THR A 74 -2.85 -3.96 -10.00
C THR A 74 -2.68 -2.47 -10.23
N SER A 75 -3.74 -1.70 -10.01
CA SER A 75 -3.73 -0.24 -10.05
C SER A 75 -3.72 0.32 -8.63
N GLY A 76 -3.21 1.54 -8.48
CA GLY A 76 -3.23 2.22 -7.21
C GLY A 76 -3.19 3.73 -7.36
N TYR A 77 -3.55 4.40 -6.29
CA TYR A 77 -3.41 5.85 -6.18
C TYR A 77 -3.01 6.24 -4.77
N VAL A 78 -2.42 7.44 -4.65
CA VAL A 78 -2.23 8.14 -3.38
C VAL A 78 -2.55 9.62 -3.57
N MET A 79 -3.31 10.16 -2.62
CA MET A 79 -3.64 11.58 -2.51
C MET A 79 -2.89 12.14 -1.31
N ILE A 80 -2.12 13.20 -1.54
CA ILE A 80 -1.28 13.87 -0.54
C ILE A 80 -1.78 15.30 -0.37
N TYR A 81 -2.00 15.69 0.89
CA TYR A 81 -2.39 17.02 1.29
C TYR A 81 -1.58 17.45 2.52
N ALA A 82 -1.13 18.70 2.54
CA ALA A 82 -0.28 19.24 3.61
C ALA A 82 0.94 18.33 3.93
N GLY A 83 1.56 17.76 2.89
CA GLY A 83 2.71 16.85 3.01
C GLY A 83 2.40 15.42 3.44
N GLY A 84 1.18 15.11 3.87
CA GLY A 84 0.77 13.78 4.34
C GLY A 84 -0.22 13.08 3.41
N ALA A 85 -0.19 11.75 3.36
CA ALA A 85 -1.16 10.96 2.61
C ALA A 85 -2.54 10.97 3.30
N ILE A 86 -3.58 11.38 2.59
CA ILE A 86 -4.96 11.47 3.11
C ILE A 86 -5.89 10.39 2.56
N SER A 87 -5.56 9.84 1.39
CA SER A 87 -6.33 8.76 0.77
C SER A 87 -5.42 7.94 -0.13
N TRP A 88 -5.59 6.63 -0.14
CA TRP A 88 -4.81 5.73 -0.98
C TRP A 88 -5.59 4.46 -1.25
N ARG A 89 -5.23 3.80 -2.34
CA ARG A 89 -5.78 2.49 -2.68
C ARG A 89 -4.75 1.69 -3.46
N SER A 90 -4.75 0.38 -3.23
CA SER A 90 -4.21 -0.60 -4.16
C SER A 90 -5.35 -1.56 -4.50
N GLN A 91 -5.62 -1.73 -5.79
CA GLN A 91 -6.72 -2.52 -6.29
C GLN A 91 -6.24 -3.36 -7.47
N ARG A 92 -6.60 -4.63 -7.44
CA ARG A 92 -6.52 -5.52 -8.59
C ARG A 92 -7.93 -5.79 -9.11
#